data_AF-A0A3R7EIQ9-F1
#
_entry.id   AF-A0A3R7EIQ9-F1
#
_cell.length_a   1.000
_cell.length_b   1.000
_cell.length_c   1.000
_cell.angle_alpha   90.00
_cell.angle_beta   90.00
_cell.angle_gamma   90.00
#
_symmetry.space_group_name_H-M   'P 1'
#
loop_
_entity.id
_entity.type
_entity.pdbx_description
1 polymer ?
#
loop_
_entity_poly.entity_id
_entity_poly.type
_entity_poly.pdbx_seq_one_letter_code
_entity_poly.pdbx_strand_id
1 'polypeptide(L)'
;MTNMKRIYMSEASQQQEENSSKNRPICHSCGLDMDERILKIRYPKGTLPVRGFVCSKCGYEIISFEDAKAASETAERLGLLEPEGAITRKITRSGDQLAVSIPKDIEREFDLKQGAKVRIYTKHDEIILAPV
;
A
#
# COMPACT_ATOMS: atom_id res chain seq x y z
N MET A 1 -13.37 73.38 -14.59
CA MET A 1 -11.93 73.04 -14.58
C MET A 1 -11.85 71.54 -14.28
N THR A 2 -11.98 70.65 -15.28
CA THR A 2 -10.90 70.12 -16.15
C THR A 2 -9.86 69.39 -15.27
N ASN A 3 -9.59 68.08 -15.35
CA ASN A 3 -9.58 67.19 -16.52
C ASN A 3 -9.59 65.70 -16.12
N MET A 4 -10.18 64.87 -16.97
CA MET A 4 -9.98 63.42 -17.06
C MET A 4 -8.53 63.10 -17.45
N LYS A 5 -8.01 61.97 -16.94
CA LYS A 5 -7.09 61.11 -17.71
C LYS A 5 -7.36 59.64 -17.36
N ARG A 6 -8.14 58.99 -18.24
CA ARG A 6 -7.96 57.56 -18.58
C ARG A 6 -6.50 57.35 -18.97
N ILE A 7 -5.91 56.21 -18.61
CA ILE A 7 -4.97 55.46 -19.47
C ILE A 7 -4.78 54.04 -18.89
N TYR A 8 -5.36 53.10 -19.64
CA TYR A 8 -4.94 51.72 -19.95
C TYR A 8 -4.90 50.61 -18.89
N MET A 9 -5.83 49.66 -19.08
CA MET A 9 -5.54 48.23 -18.98
C MET A 9 -4.29 47.90 -19.80
N SER A 10 -3.35 47.18 -19.20
CA SER A 10 -2.34 46.40 -19.92
C SER A 10 -2.52 44.93 -19.56
N GLU A 11 -3.27 44.23 -20.40
CA GLU A 11 -3.20 42.78 -20.57
C GLU A 11 -1.81 42.42 -21.09
N ALA A 12 -0.86 42.28 -20.19
CA ALA A 12 0.46 41.66 -20.40
C ALA A 12 1.12 41.70 -19.01
N SER A 13 0.95 40.67 -18.19
CA SER A 13 1.81 39.49 -18.29
C SER A 13 1.12 38.26 -17.70
N GLN A 14 0.42 37.52 -18.55
CA GLN A 14 0.40 36.07 -18.41
C GLN A 14 1.82 35.57 -18.68
N GLN A 15 2.21 34.52 -17.95
CA GLN A 15 3.44 33.75 -18.09
C GLN A 15 4.67 34.39 -17.45
N GLN A 16 4.84 34.10 -16.16
CA GLN A 16 6.03 33.43 -15.61
C GLN A 16 5.97 33.56 -14.10
N GLU A 17 5.37 32.56 -13.46
CA GLU A 17 5.75 32.05 -12.13
C GLU A 17 4.84 30.87 -11.80
N GLU A 18 4.92 29.83 -12.66
CA GLU A 18 4.75 28.47 -12.17
C GLU A 18 5.89 28.20 -11.17
N ASN A 19 5.75 28.70 -9.95
CA ASN A 19 6.57 28.33 -8.80
C ASN A 19 6.17 26.91 -8.35
N SER A 20 6.26 25.95 -9.28
CA SER A 20 6.24 24.50 -9.03
C SER A 20 7.67 24.00 -8.78
N SER A 21 8.47 24.78 -8.06
CA SER A 21 9.61 24.25 -7.32
C SER A 21 9.07 23.49 -6.11
N LYS A 22 8.40 22.35 -6.37
CA LYS A 22 8.22 21.30 -5.37
C LYS A 22 9.60 21.02 -4.79
N ASN A 23 9.84 21.39 -3.53
CA ASN A 23 11.09 21.10 -2.83
C ASN A 23 11.41 19.62 -3.00
N ARG A 24 12.39 19.30 -3.85
CA ARG A 24 12.86 17.93 -4.02
C ARG A 24 13.55 17.53 -2.72
N PRO A 25 13.25 16.34 -2.17
CA PRO A 25 13.93 15.91 -0.96
C PRO A 25 15.42 15.70 -1.27
N ILE A 26 16.25 16.03 -0.29
CA ILE A 26 17.69 15.79 -0.35
C ILE A 26 17.96 14.38 0.15
N CYS A 27 18.75 13.62 -0.59
CA CYS A 27 19.15 12.28 -0.20
C CYS A 27 20.00 12.32 1.08
N HIS A 28 19.56 11.63 2.14
CA HIS A 28 20.30 11.54 3.40
C HIS A 28 21.69 10.91 3.28
N SER A 29 21.92 10.05 2.28
CA SER A 29 23.22 9.38 2.08
C SER A 29 24.20 10.18 1.23
N CYS A 30 23.72 11.03 0.33
CA CYS A 30 24.55 11.68 -0.70
C CYS A 30 24.48 13.20 -0.72
N GLY A 31 23.51 13.81 -0.01
CA GLY A 31 23.32 15.26 0.00
C GLY A 31 22.86 15.86 -1.33
N LEU A 32 22.43 15.03 -2.29
CA LEU A 32 21.96 15.46 -3.60
C LEU A 32 20.44 15.46 -3.67
N ASP A 33 19.88 16.33 -4.51
CA ASP A 33 18.46 16.31 -4.84
C ASP A 33 18.04 14.97 -5.42
N MET A 34 16.88 14.48 -5.00
CA MET A 34 16.30 13.24 -5.49
C MET A 34 15.32 13.51 -6.63
N ASP A 35 15.21 12.53 -7.54
CA ASP A 35 14.33 12.61 -8.71
C ASP A 35 13.01 11.89 -8.47
N GLU A 36 11.90 12.50 -8.87
CA GLU A 36 10.57 11.90 -8.75
C GLU A 36 10.45 10.67 -9.67
N ARG A 37 9.99 9.54 -9.13
CA ARG A 37 9.80 8.26 -9.83
C ARG A 37 8.58 7.52 -9.29
N ILE A 38 8.06 6.58 -10.08
CA ILE A 38 7.08 5.60 -9.60
C ILE A 38 7.84 4.43 -8.99
N LEU A 39 7.72 4.27 -7.69
CA LEU A 39 8.26 3.17 -6.90
C LEU A 39 7.26 2.03 -6.80
N LYS A 40 7.73 0.83 -6.46
CA LYS A 40 6.87 -0.35 -6.26
C LYS A 40 7.00 -0.86 -4.83
N ILE A 41 5.97 -0.63 -4.02
CA ILE A 41 5.89 -1.20 -2.68
C ILE A 41 5.45 -2.65 -2.79
N ARG A 42 6.17 -3.55 -2.11
CA ARG A 42 5.86 -4.98 -2.07
C ARG A 42 5.04 -5.29 -0.83
N TYR A 43 3.92 -5.98 -1.05
CA TYR A 43 3.05 -6.55 -0.02
C TYR A 43 3.05 -8.08 -0.17
N PRO A 44 2.62 -8.85 0.85
CA PRO A 44 2.63 -10.31 0.80
C PRO A 44 1.94 -10.91 -0.44
N LYS A 45 0.78 -10.36 -0.85
CA LYS A 45 -0.01 -10.88 -1.97
C LYS A 45 0.13 -10.06 -3.26
N GLY A 46 1.05 -9.10 -3.34
CA GLY A 46 1.24 -8.31 -4.57
C GLY A 46 2.10 -7.06 -4.43
N THR A 47 2.01 -6.16 -5.42
CA THR A 47 2.79 -4.91 -5.44
C THR A 47 1.93 -3.73 -5.81
N LEU A 48 2.16 -2.57 -5.19
CA LEU A 48 1.50 -1.32 -5.57
C LEU A 48 2.49 -0.28 -6.09
N PRO A 49 2.16 0.41 -7.20
CA PRO A 49 2.90 1.57 -7.66
C PRO A 49 2.58 2.79 -6.79
N VAL A 50 3.61 3.51 -6.33
CA VAL A 50 3.48 4.71 -5.48
C VAL A 50 4.44 5.78 -5.99
N ARG A 51 4.04 7.05 -5.91
CA ARG A 51 4.95 8.16 -6.23
C ARG A 51 5.97 8.30 -5.11
N GLY A 52 7.23 8.48 -5.49
CA GLY A 52 8.31 8.71 -4.54
C GLY A 52 9.50 9.34 -5.23
N PHE A 53 10.62 9.36 -4.53
CA PHE A 53 11.86 9.94 -5.03
C PHE A 53 12.99 8.93 -4.95
N VAL A 54 13.88 8.96 -5.93
CA VAL A 54 15.06 8.10 -6.00
C VAL A 54 16.30 8.96 -6.14
N CYS A 55 17.33 8.65 -5.37
CA CYS A 55 18.63 9.28 -5.56
C CYS A 55 19.33 8.64 -6.77
N SER A 56 19.58 9.43 -7.81
CA SER A 56 20.28 8.98 -9.03
C SER A 56 21.73 8.52 -8.77
N LYS A 57 22.33 8.86 -7.62
CA LYS A 57 23.70 8.45 -7.27
C LYS A 57 23.77 7.14 -6.48
N CYS A 58 22.95 6.97 -5.43
CA CYS A 58 23.04 5.81 -4.55
C CYS A 58 21.84 4.86 -4.62
N GLY A 59 20.78 5.22 -5.36
CA GLY A 59 19.57 4.42 -5.49
C GLY A 59 18.67 4.43 -4.25
N TYR A 60 18.95 5.27 -3.25
CA TYR A 60 18.08 5.40 -2.09
C TYR A 60 16.68 5.86 -2.51
N GLU A 61 15.66 5.20 -2.01
CA GLU A 61 14.26 5.48 -2.31
C GLU A 61 13.57 6.09 -1.09
N ILE A 62 12.71 7.08 -1.32
CA ILE A 62 11.88 7.67 -0.27
C ILE A 62 10.46 7.89 -0.79
N ILE A 63 9.49 7.67 0.08
CA ILE A 63 8.08 7.98 -0.13
C ILE A 63 7.63 8.92 0.99
N SER A 64 6.68 9.80 0.68
CA SER A 64 6.08 10.66 1.71
C SER A 64 5.27 9.80 2.69
N PHE A 65 5.06 10.29 3.91
CA PHE A 65 4.24 9.59 4.89
C PHE A 65 2.79 9.47 4.40
N GLU A 66 2.28 10.52 3.76
CA GLU A 66 0.93 10.56 3.20
C GLU A 66 0.75 9.51 2.09
N ASP A 67 1.71 9.42 1.17
CA ASP A 67 1.68 8.43 0.08
C ASP A 67 1.84 7.00 0.62
N ALA A 68 2.71 6.81 1.62
CA ALA A 68 2.88 5.51 2.29
C ALA A 68 1.58 5.06 2.97
N LYS A 69 0.91 5.97 3.68
CA LYS A 69 -0.36 5.71 4.35
C LYS A 69 -1.46 5.37 3.33
N ALA A 70 -1.60 6.19 2.28
CA ALA A 70 -2.58 5.94 1.22
C ALA A 70 -2.34 4.62 0.49
N ALA A 71 -1.07 4.23 0.28
CA ALA A 71 -0.70 2.94 -0.29
C ALA A 71 -1.09 1.79 0.65
N SER A 72 -0.88 1.92 1.95
CA SER A 72 -1.28 0.91 2.95
C SER A 72 -2.79 0.70 2.98
N GLU A 73 -3.57 1.78 3.04
CA GLU A 73 -5.04 1.71 3.01
C GLU A 73 -5.57 1.09 1.70
N THR A 74 -4.88 1.38 0.59
CA THR A 74 -5.20 0.79 -0.70
C THR A 74 -4.85 -0.69 -0.75
N ALA A 75 -3.71 -1.09 -0.18
CA ALA A 75 -3.29 -2.49 -0.08
C ALA A 75 -4.30 -3.31 0.75
N GLU A 76 -4.78 -2.76 1.86
CA GLU A 76 -5.82 -3.37 2.68
C GLU A 76 -7.12 -3.56 1.90
N ARG A 77 -7.62 -2.50 1.24
CA ARG A 77 -8.84 -2.55 0.43
C ARG A 77 -8.77 -3.57 -0.72
N LEU A 78 -7.57 -3.73 -1.30
CA LEU A 78 -7.30 -4.69 -2.36
C LEU A 78 -6.96 -6.09 -1.85
N GLY A 79 -6.92 -6.32 -0.53
CA GLY A 79 -6.58 -7.61 0.06
C GLY A 79 -5.14 -8.05 -0.21
N LEU A 80 -4.22 -7.10 -0.40
CA LEU A 80 -2.80 -7.39 -0.65
C LEU A 80 -2.01 -7.73 0.62
N LEU A 81 -2.58 -7.39 1.78
CA LEU A 81 -2.08 -7.78 3.10
C LEU A 81 -2.51 -9.22 3.41
N GLU A 82 -1.66 -9.93 4.15
CA GLU A 82 -2.09 -11.16 4.79
C GLU A 82 -3.00 -10.85 5.98
N PRO A 83 -3.99 -11.71 6.27
CA PRO A 83 -4.73 -11.61 7.52
C PRO A 83 -3.77 -11.61 8.71
N GLU A 84 -4.06 -10.78 9.71
CA GLU A 84 -3.31 -10.81 10.96
C GLU A 84 -3.34 -12.24 11.55
N GLY A 85 -2.17 -12.75 11.93
CA GLY A 85 -2.06 -14.11 12.46
C GLY A 85 -2.09 -15.22 11.40
N ALA A 86 -1.83 -14.93 10.12
CA ALA A 86 -1.64 -15.99 9.12
C ALA A 86 -0.48 -16.93 9.52
N ILE A 87 -0.79 -18.21 9.73
CA ILE A 87 0.20 -19.23 10.11
C ILE A 87 0.33 -20.25 8.99
N THR A 88 1.57 -20.49 8.56
CA THR A 88 1.87 -21.60 7.65
C THR A 88 1.94 -22.93 8.40
N ARG A 89 1.17 -23.93 7.97
CA ARG A 89 1.20 -25.31 8.51
C ARG A 89 1.48 -26.32 7.42
N LYS A 90 2.16 -27.41 7.80
CA LYS A 90 2.35 -28.56 6.92
C LYS A 90 1.04 -29.34 6.82
N ILE A 91 0.72 -29.78 5.60
CA ILE A 91 -0.35 -30.75 5.36
C ILE A 91 0.13 -32.13 5.81
N THR A 92 -0.68 -32.80 6.61
CA THR A 92 -0.45 -34.18 7.06
C THR A 92 -1.50 -35.12 6.44
N ARG A 93 -1.40 -36.42 6.72
CA ARG A 93 -2.43 -37.40 6.38
C ARG A 93 -3.12 -37.89 7.64
N SER A 94 -4.44 -38.05 7.56
CA SER A 94 -5.26 -38.74 8.55
C SER A 94 -6.11 -39.77 7.81
N GLY A 95 -5.80 -41.05 8.00
CA GLY A 95 -6.38 -42.11 7.17
C GLY A 95 -6.05 -41.92 5.69
N ASP A 96 -7.09 -41.92 4.86
CA ASP A 96 -7.03 -41.72 3.41
C ASP A 96 -7.11 -40.24 2.98
N GLN A 97 -7.34 -39.31 3.91
CA GLN A 97 -7.55 -37.89 3.63
C GLN A 97 -6.36 -37.01 4.06
N LEU A 98 -6.27 -35.83 3.43
CA LEU A 98 -5.36 -34.76 3.84
C LEU A 98 -5.92 -34.04 5.07
N ALA A 99 -5.06 -33.69 6.00
CA ALA A 99 -5.42 -33.01 7.22
C ALA A 99 -4.48 -31.84 7.51
N VAL A 100 -5.02 -30.80 8.14
CA VAL A 100 -4.25 -29.68 8.70
C VAL A 100 -4.72 -29.50 10.14
N SER A 101 -3.77 -29.45 11.08
CA SER A 101 -4.10 -29.17 12.48
C SER A 101 -4.44 -27.70 12.66
N ILE A 102 -5.61 -27.41 13.23
CA ILE A 102 -6.00 -26.05 13.60
C ILE A 102 -5.20 -25.62 14.83
N PRO A 103 -4.52 -24.45 14.82
CA PRO A 103 -3.84 -23.90 15.98
C PRO A 103 -4.76 -23.68 17.20
N LYS A 104 -4.21 -23.80 18.42
CA LYS A 104 -4.98 -23.77 19.69
C LYS A 104 -5.64 -22.43 19.99
N ASP A 105 -5.03 -21.34 19.56
CA ASP A 105 -5.58 -19.98 19.56
C ASP A 105 -6.85 -19.91 18.72
N ILE A 106 -6.81 -20.38 17.47
CA ILE A 106 -7.98 -20.44 16.58
C ILE A 106 -9.04 -21.39 17.12
N GLU A 107 -8.64 -22.55 17.67
CA GLU A 107 -9.58 -23.47 18.33
C GLU A 107 -10.36 -22.77 19.47
N ARG A 108 -9.68 -21.96 20.28
CA ARG A 108 -10.29 -21.24 21.41
C ARG A 108 -11.15 -20.08 20.95
N GLU A 109 -10.68 -19.32 19.96
CA GLU A 109 -11.38 -18.15 19.43
C GLU A 109 -12.73 -18.54 18.81
N PHE A 110 -12.76 -19.64 18.05
CA PHE A 110 -13.96 -20.12 17.36
C PHE A 110 -14.70 -21.25 18.11
N ASP A 111 -14.34 -21.53 19.37
CA ASP A 111 -14.87 -22.64 20.20
C ASP A 111 -14.92 -24.00 19.46
N LEU A 112 -13.89 -24.28 18.64
CA LEU A 112 -13.82 -25.50 17.85
C LEU A 112 -13.47 -26.68 18.76
N LYS A 113 -14.31 -27.70 18.72
CA LYS A 113 -14.15 -28.94 19.49
C LYS A 113 -14.23 -30.14 18.57
N GLN A 114 -13.76 -31.29 19.03
CA GLN A 114 -13.94 -32.54 18.30
C GLN A 114 -15.44 -32.77 18.01
N GLY A 115 -15.77 -33.01 16.74
CA GLY A 115 -17.15 -33.17 16.28
C GLY A 115 -17.87 -31.87 15.90
N ALA A 116 -17.24 -30.71 16.10
CA ALA A 116 -17.77 -29.44 15.60
C ALA A 116 -17.88 -29.46 14.07
N LYS A 117 -18.96 -28.86 13.55
CA LYS A 117 -19.18 -28.76 12.11
C LYS A 117 -18.57 -27.48 11.58
N VAL A 118 -17.88 -27.61 10.45
CA VAL A 118 -17.26 -26.52 9.72
C VAL A 118 -17.60 -26.67 8.25
N ARG A 119 -17.71 -25.55 7.56
CA ARG A 119 -17.80 -25.48 6.10
C ARG A 119 -16.38 -25.38 5.54
N ILE A 120 -16.10 -26.20 4.54
CA ILE A 120 -14.86 -26.15 3.76
C ILE A 120 -15.24 -25.83 2.33
N TYR A 121 -14.70 -24.76 1.76
CA TYR A 121 -14.93 -24.37 0.38
C TYR A 121 -13.77 -23.52 -0.15
N THR A 122 -13.66 -23.41 -1.47
CA THR A 122 -12.67 -22.58 -2.14
C THR A 122 -13.26 -21.23 -2.52
N LYS A 123 -12.52 -20.14 -2.32
CA LYS A 123 -12.88 -18.80 -2.77
C LYS A 123 -11.66 -18.15 -3.42
N HIS A 124 -11.73 -17.90 -4.73
CA HIS A 124 -10.56 -17.53 -5.54
C HIS A 124 -9.43 -18.56 -5.36
N ASP A 125 -8.26 -18.12 -4.89
CA ASP A 125 -7.07 -18.95 -4.69
C ASP A 125 -6.89 -19.41 -3.23
N GLU A 126 -7.95 -19.31 -2.40
CA GLU A 126 -7.90 -19.63 -0.97
C GLU A 126 -8.84 -20.80 -0.61
N ILE A 127 -8.38 -21.65 0.31
CA ILE A 127 -9.23 -22.64 1.00
C ILE A 127 -9.75 -21.98 2.27
N ILE A 128 -11.07 -21.87 2.39
CA ILE A 128 -11.73 -21.27 3.54
C ILE A 128 -12.31 -22.36 4.42
N LEU A 129 -11.99 -22.26 5.72
CA LEU A 129 -12.60 -23.03 6.79
C LEU A 129 -13.43 -22.07 7.64
N ALA A 130 -14.74 -22.32 7.77
CA ALA A 130 -15.63 -21.47 8.54
C ALA A 130 -16.53 -22.31 9.47
N PRO A 131 -16.74 -21.92 10.74
CA PRO A 131 -17.75 -22.56 11.59
C PRO A 131 -19.16 -22.53 10.97
N VAL A 132 -19.99 -23.52 11.31
CA VAL A 132 -21.42 -23.57 10.96
C VAL A 132 -22.26 -22.99 12.08
#